data_AF-A0A846QI81-F1
#
_entry.id   AF-A0A846QI81-F1
#
_cell.length_a   1.000
_cell.length_b   1.000
_cell.length_c   1.000
_cell.angle_alpha   90.00
_cell.angle_beta   90.00
_cell.angle_gamma   90.00
#
_symmetry.space_group_name_H-M   'P 1'
#
loop_
_entity.id
_entity.type
_entity.pdbx_description
1 polymer ?
#
loop_
_entity_poly.entity_id
_entity_poly.type
_entity_poly.pdbx_seq_one_letter_code
_entity_poly.pdbx_strand_id
1 'polypeptide(L)'
;MRYLKVLALLALFFLTMVLFAQNMEALSQQVELGLVLFGQELFLIHQPIYFILLSAFVLGGALCTLYFLYEKIRVSSELRSCRKKLRNLEKEVNSLRSLPLEDKNFPVEPMPAVEADVQEGK
;
A
#
# COMPACT_ATOMS: atom_id res chain seq x y z
N MET A 1 -7.56 18.06 3.19
CA MET A 1 -6.38 17.82 4.04
C MET A 1 -5.07 17.55 3.27
N ARG A 2 -5.04 16.80 2.15
CA ARG A 2 -3.77 16.45 1.45
C ARG A 2 -3.01 17.69 0.96
N TYR A 3 -3.70 18.64 0.34
CA TYR A 3 -3.09 19.87 -0.18
C TYR A 3 -2.65 20.85 0.93
N LEU A 4 -3.41 20.94 2.03
CA LEU A 4 -3.05 21.77 3.18
C LEU A 4 -1.77 21.28 3.87
N LYS A 5 -1.57 19.95 3.95
CA LYS A 5 -0.32 19.35 4.45
C LYS A 5 0.88 19.70 3.56
N VAL A 6 0.69 19.68 2.24
CA VAL A 6 1.75 20.05 1.28
C VAL A 6 2.07 21.54 1.38
N LEU A 7 1.05 22.39 1.49
CA LEU A 7 1.22 23.83 1.67
C LEU A 7 1.93 24.17 2.98
N ALA A 8 1.55 23.52 4.09
CA ALA A 8 2.20 23.69 5.38
C ALA A 8 3.66 23.22 5.36
N LEU A 9 3.96 22.11 4.67
CA LEU A 9 5.34 21.64 4.49
C LEU A 9 6.17 22.63 3.68
N LEU A 10 5.61 23.20 2.61
CA LEU A 10 6.28 24.19 1.78
C LEU A 10 6.52 25.51 2.55
N ALA A 11 5.55 25.95 3.34
CA ALA A 11 5.68 27.12 4.20
C ALA A 11 6.74 26.90 5.30
N LEU A 12 6.73 25.72 5.95
CA LEU A 12 7.74 25.33 6.92
C LEU A 12 9.14 25.34 6.29
N PHE A 13 9.28 24.78 5.09
CA PHE A 13 10.55 24.76 4.35
C PHE A 13 11.07 26.18 4.09
N PHE A 14 10.22 27.07 3.60
CA PHE A 14 10.58 28.47 3.37
C PHE A 14 10.97 29.18 4.67
N LEU A 15 10.21 28.95 5.74
CA LEU A 15 10.49 29.53 7.06
C LEU A 15 11.84 29.07 7.59
N THR A 16 12.15 27.76 7.51
CA THR A 16 13.46 27.26 7.92
C THR A 16 14.61 27.85 7.10
N MET A 17 14.39 28.08 5.81
CA MET A 17 15.39 28.68 4.92
C MET A 17 15.70 30.13 5.33
N VAL A 18 14.66 30.94 5.56
CA VAL A 18 14.80 32.34 6.02
C VAL A 18 15.42 32.42 7.41
N LEU A 19 15.00 31.57 8.34
CA LEU A 19 15.54 31.54 9.70
C LEU A 19 17.04 31.21 9.70
N PHE A 20 17.49 30.25 8.89
CA PHE A 20 18.91 29.94 8.80
C PHE A 20 19.73 31.07 8.20
N ALA A 21 19.23 31.71 7.14
CA ALA A 21 19.93 32.83 6.51
C ALA A 21 20.07 34.04 7.46
N GLN A 22 19.07 34.29 8.33
CA GLN A 22 19.07 35.45 9.22
C GLN A 22 19.76 35.23 10.56
N ASN A 23 19.71 34.02 11.12
CA ASN A 23 20.15 33.80 12.51
C ASN A 23 21.57 33.21 12.62
N MET A 24 22.16 32.74 11.52
CA MET A 24 23.41 31.99 11.55
C MET A 24 24.38 32.47 10.46
N GLU A 25 25.19 33.47 10.79
CA GLU A 25 26.26 33.96 9.91
C GLU A 25 27.24 32.84 9.52
N ALA A 26 27.51 31.91 10.43
CA ALA A 26 28.35 30.73 10.18
C ALA A 26 27.85 29.87 9.01
N LEU A 27 26.52 29.81 8.77
CA LEU A 27 25.95 29.05 7.65
C LEU A 27 26.07 29.78 6.31
N SER A 28 26.29 31.08 6.34
CA SER A 28 26.53 31.91 5.15
C SER A 28 28.00 31.91 4.72
N GLN A 29 28.89 31.31 5.51
CA GLN A 29 30.29 31.14 5.14
C GLN A 29 30.39 30.28 3.89
N GLN A 30 31.19 30.73 2.93
CA GLN A 30 31.46 29.98 1.71
C GLN A 30 32.38 28.82 2.02
N VAL A 31 32.00 27.63 1.55
CA VAL A 31 32.84 26.44 1.60
C VAL A 31 33.22 26.07 0.18
N GLU A 32 34.50 25.76 0.00
CA GLU A 32 35.02 25.24 -1.25
C GLU A 32 34.73 23.74 -1.29
N LEU A 33 33.81 23.34 -2.18
CA LEU A 33 33.56 21.96 -2.49
C LEU A 33 34.37 21.61 -3.73
N GLY A 34 35.50 20.97 -3.49
CA GLY A 34 36.40 20.49 -4.51
C GLY A 34 36.52 18.98 -4.50
N LEU A 35 36.68 18.38 -5.69
CA LEU A 35 37.12 17.00 -5.81
C LEU A 35 38.48 16.97 -6.51
N VAL A 36 39.51 16.66 -5.74
CA VAL A 36 40.87 16.46 -6.23
C VAL A 36 41.15 14.96 -6.32
N LEU A 37 41.37 14.46 -7.53
CA LEU A 37 41.71 13.05 -7.79
C LEU A 37 43.06 13.01 -8.51
N PHE A 38 43.99 12.23 -7.96
CA PHE A 38 45.36 12.08 -8.51
C PHE A 38 46.10 13.41 -8.73
N GLY A 39 45.85 14.42 -7.89
CA GLY A 39 46.47 15.74 -8.00
C GLY A 39 45.91 16.60 -9.15
N GLN A 40 44.84 16.16 -9.83
CA GLN A 40 44.10 16.97 -10.78
C GLN A 40 42.79 17.44 -10.12
N GLU A 41 42.52 18.73 -10.20
CA GLU A 41 41.25 19.30 -9.73
C GLU A 41 40.18 19.06 -10.79
N LEU A 42 39.22 18.19 -10.50
CA LEU A 42 38.13 17.88 -11.44
C LEU A 42 37.06 18.96 -11.43
N PHE A 43 36.73 19.49 -10.25
CA PHE A 43 35.86 20.64 -10.10
C PHE A 43 36.11 21.32 -8.76
N LEU A 44 35.91 22.64 -8.74
CA LEU A 44 35.98 23.48 -7.55
C LEU A 44 34.77 24.43 -7.56
N ILE A 45 33.90 24.31 -6.56
CA ILE A 45 32.68 25.12 -6.46
C ILE A 45 32.62 25.74 -5.07
N HIS A 46 32.47 27.06 -5.02
CA HIS A 46 32.24 27.81 -3.80
C HIS A 46 30.74 27.89 -3.53
N GLN A 47 30.30 27.27 -2.44
CA GLN A 47 28.89 27.29 -2.08
C GLN A 47 28.71 27.54 -0.57
N PRO A 48 27.73 28.36 -0.16
CA PRO A 48 27.42 28.53 1.25
C PRO A 48 26.93 27.24 1.91
N ILE A 49 27.27 27.06 3.19
CA ILE A 49 26.92 25.86 3.97
C ILE A 49 25.41 25.64 4.02
N TYR A 50 24.60 26.70 4.12
CA TYR A 50 23.14 26.57 4.15
C TYR A 50 22.59 25.82 2.94
N PHE A 51 23.23 25.93 1.77
CA PHE A 51 22.75 25.27 0.54
C PHE A 51 23.01 23.77 0.58
N ILE A 52 24.14 23.35 1.14
CA ILE A 52 24.48 21.94 1.32
C ILE A 52 23.53 21.30 2.32
N LEU A 53 23.27 21.99 3.44
CA LEU A 53 22.32 21.53 4.44
C LEU A 53 20.90 21.42 3.85
N LEU A 54 20.49 22.40 3.06
CA LEU A 54 19.19 22.42 2.40
C LEU A 54 19.05 21.27 1.40
N SER A 55 20.07 21.03 0.58
CA SER A 55 20.06 19.94 -0.40
C SER A 55 20.02 18.57 0.29
N ALA A 56 20.77 18.39 1.38
CA ALA A 56 20.72 17.19 2.20
C ALA A 56 19.33 16.96 2.82
N PHE A 57 18.68 18.03 3.30
CA PHE A 57 17.31 17.96 3.82
C PHE A 57 16.30 17.56 2.72
N VAL A 58 16.39 18.18 1.55
CA VAL A 58 15.51 17.86 0.41
C VAL A 58 15.73 16.41 -0.05
N LEU A 59 16.97 15.96 -0.16
CA LEU A 59 17.31 14.58 -0.50
C LEU A 59 16.79 13.60 0.54
N GLY A 60 16.99 13.87 1.83
CA GLY A 60 16.44 13.06 2.92
C GLY A 60 14.91 12.98 2.87
N GLY A 61 14.24 14.12 2.67
CA GLY A 61 12.79 14.19 2.52
C GLY A 61 12.29 13.42 1.29
N ALA A 62 12.99 13.51 0.17
CA ALA A 62 12.68 12.76 -1.05
C ALA A 62 12.82 11.25 -0.83
N LEU A 63 13.91 10.80 -0.19
CA LEU A 63 14.14 9.39 0.15
C LEU A 63 13.06 8.86 1.10
N CYS A 64 12.74 9.59 2.17
CA CYS A 64 11.65 9.24 3.08
C CYS A 64 10.31 9.14 2.33
N THR A 65 9.99 10.12 1.48
CA THR A 65 8.74 10.11 0.70
C THR A 65 8.67 8.91 -0.22
N LEU A 66 9.78 8.57 -0.88
CA LEU A 66 9.87 7.42 -1.78
C LEU A 66 9.70 6.10 -1.01
N TYR A 67 10.30 5.98 0.17
CA TYR A 67 10.13 4.84 1.06
C TYR A 67 8.66 4.67 1.50
N PHE A 68 8.04 5.73 2.01
CA PHE A 68 6.62 5.71 2.38
C PHE A 68 5.69 5.40 1.21
N LEU A 69 6.02 5.91 0.02
CA LEU A 69 5.24 5.62 -1.19
C LEU A 69 5.34 4.14 -1.57
N TYR A 70 6.55 3.57 -1.55
CA TYR A 70 6.78 2.15 -1.81
C TYR A 70 6.02 1.26 -0.82
N GLU A 71 6.10 1.58 0.48
CA GLU A 71 5.38 0.85 1.52
C GLU A 71 3.87 0.93 1.32
N LYS A 72 3.33 2.11 1.01
CA LYS A 72 1.90 2.29 0.72
C LYS A 72 1.44 1.48 -0.49
N ILE A 73 2.25 1.42 -1.55
CA ILE A 73 1.95 0.61 -2.75
C ILE A 73 1.91 -0.88 -2.38
N ARG A 74 2.92 -1.36 -1.65
CA ARG A 74 2.98 -2.76 -1.17
C ARG A 74 1.76 -3.11 -0.33
N VAL A 75 1.45 -2.31 0.70
CA VAL A 75 0.30 -2.53 1.59
C VAL A 75 -1.02 -2.48 0.81
N SER A 76 -1.16 -1.56 -0.15
CA SER A 76 -2.35 -1.51 -1.00
C SER A 76 -2.50 -2.76 -1.89
N SER A 77 -1.39 -3.30 -2.39
CA SER A 77 -1.39 -4.52 -3.21
C SER A 77 -1.79 -5.76 -2.39
N GLU A 78 -1.27 -5.89 -1.17
CA GLU A 78 -1.64 -6.95 -0.23
C GLU A 78 -3.14 -6.89 0.11
N LEU A 79 -3.66 -5.69 0.39
CA LEU A 79 -5.06 -5.48 0.70
C LEU A 79 -5.98 -5.81 -0.49
N ARG A 80 -5.57 -5.46 -1.71
CA ARG A 80 -6.30 -5.85 -2.94
C ARG A 80 -6.30 -7.36 -3.14
N SER A 81 -5.18 -8.02 -2.89
CA SER A 81 -5.05 -9.48 -3.02
C SER A 81 -5.93 -10.21 -2.01
N CYS A 82 -5.96 -9.73 -0.76
CA CYS A 82 -6.84 -10.26 0.28
C CYS A 82 -8.33 -10.07 -0.07
N ARG A 83 -8.72 -8.87 -0.52
CA ARG A 83 -10.10 -8.61 -0.98
C ARG A 83 -10.52 -9.48 -2.17
N LYS A 84 -9.61 -9.77 -3.10
CA LYS A 84 -9.88 -10.70 -4.22
C LYS A 84 -10.16 -12.11 -3.71
N LYS A 85 -9.37 -12.61 -2.75
CA LYS A 85 -9.58 -13.92 -2.13
C LYS A 85 -10.92 -14.00 -1.40
N LEU A 86 -11.24 -12.98 -0.61
CA LEU A 86 -12.52 -12.89 0.10
C LEU A 86 -13.71 -12.97 -0.86
N ARG A 87 -13.67 -12.19 -1.95
CA ARG A 87 -14.74 -12.18 -2.97
C ARG A 87 -14.87 -13.53 -3.69
N ASN A 88 -13.78 -14.25 -3.89
CA ASN A 88 -13.82 -15.59 -4.50
C ASN A 88 -14.44 -16.60 -3.53
N LEU A 89 -14.03 -16.59 -2.26
CA LEU A 89 -14.62 -17.43 -1.21
C LEU A 89 -16.12 -17.15 -1.02
N GLU A 90 -16.53 -15.88 -1.01
CA GLU A 90 -17.94 -15.50 -0.96
C GLU A 90 -18.74 -16.06 -2.14
N LYS A 91 -18.15 -16.06 -3.35
CA LYS A 91 -18.77 -16.66 -4.53
C LYS A 91 -18.88 -18.17 -4.45
N GLU A 92 -17.86 -18.85 -3.93
CA GLU A 92 -17.88 -20.30 -3.72
C GLU A 92 -18.92 -20.71 -2.68
N VAL A 93 -19.00 -20.01 -1.54
CA VAL A 93 -20.05 -20.25 -0.54
C VAL A 93 -21.43 -20.01 -1.14
N ASN A 94 -21.59 -18.94 -1.93
CA ASN A 94 -22.88 -18.63 -2.54
C ASN A 94 -23.26 -19.66 -3.63
N SER A 95 -22.30 -20.14 -4.42
CA SER A 95 -22.57 -21.18 -5.42
C SER A 95 -22.96 -22.51 -4.76
N LEU A 96 -22.26 -22.90 -3.69
CA LEU A 96 -22.55 -24.11 -2.92
C LEU A 96 -23.91 -24.06 -2.23
N ARG A 97 -24.38 -22.87 -1.83
CA ARG A 97 -25.72 -22.67 -1.26
C ARG A 97 -26.82 -22.61 -2.31
N SER A 98 -26.48 -22.31 -3.56
CA SER A 98 -27.40 -22.29 -4.70
C SER A 98 -27.46 -23.61 -5.47
N LEU A 99 -26.58 -24.56 -5.16
CA LEU A 99 -26.77 -25.95 -5.59
C LEU A 99 -28.06 -26.44 -4.94
N PRO A 100 -29.07 -26.84 -5.73
CA PRO A 100 -30.23 -27.52 -5.19
C PRO A 100 -29.68 -28.72 -4.42
N LEU A 101 -30.04 -28.86 -3.15
CA LEU A 101 -29.84 -30.12 -2.44
C LEU A 101 -30.40 -31.18 -3.38
N GLU A 102 -29.55 -32.10 -3.87
CA GLU A 102 -29.99 -33.23 -4.68
C GLU A 102 -31.25 -33.77 -4.00
N ASP A 103 -32.38 -33.54 -4.67
CA ASP A 103 -33.63 -34.20 -4.39
C ASP A 103 -33.33 -35.66 -4.74
N LYS A 104 -32.69 -36.36 -3.80
CA LYS A 104 -32.59 -37.80 -3.80
C LYS A 104 -34.04 -38.25 -3.61
N ASN A 105 -34.74 -38.26 -4.73
CA ASN A 105 -35.90 -39.05 -5.00
C ASN A 105 -35.41 -40.48 -4.76
N PHE A 106 -35.48 -40.91 -3.50
CA PHE A 106 -35.27 -42.29 -3.14
C PHE A 106 -36.26 -43.06 -4.02
N PRO A 107 -35.80 -44.04 -4.81
CA PRO A 107 -36.72 -44.92 -5.48
C PRO A 107 -37.59 -45.53 -4.39
N VAL A 108 -38.85 -45.12 -4.33
CA VAL A 108 -39.85 -45.84 -3.56
C VAL A 108 -39.99 -47.14 -4.34
N GLU A 109 -39.21 -48.15 -3.96
CA GLU A 109 -39.44 -49.50 -4.46
C GLU A 109 -40.92 -49.79 -4.23
N PRO A 110 -41.66 -50.23 -5.26
CA PRO A 110 -43.07 -50.54 -5.11
C PRO A 110 -43.18 -51.57 -3.99
N MET A 111 -43.84 -51.17 -2.90
CA MET A 111 -44.19 -52.09 -1.82
C MET A 111 -44.82 -53.33 -2.46
N PRO A 112 -44.36 -54.55 -2.14
CA PRO A 112 -44.97 -55.76 -2.66
C PRO A 112 -46.45 -55.70 -2.29
N ALA A 113 -47.31 -55.89 -3.29
CA ALA A 113 -48.74 -55.97 -3.09
C ALA A 113 -49.01 -56.99 -2.00
N VAL A 114 -49.48 -56.52 -0.84
CA VAL A 114 -50.07 -57.41 0.15
C VAL A 114 -51.33 -57.92 -0.51
N GLU A 115 -51.25 -59.13 -1.05
CA GLU A 115 -52.40 -59.93 -1.43
C GLU A 115 -53.30 -60.03 -0.20
N ALA A 116 -54.39 -59.27 -0.22
CA ALA A 116 -55.49 -59.46 0.70
C ALA A 116 -56.20 -60.75 0.29
N ASP A 117 -55.78 -61.89 0.86
CA ASP A 117 -56.57 -63.11 0.87
C ASP A 117 -57.78 -62.89 1.79
N VAL A 118 -58.84 -62.31 1.20
CA VAL A 118 -60.17 -62.31 1.79
C VAL A 118 -60.76 -63.69 1.53
N GLN A 119 -60.56 -64.61 2.48
CA GLN A 119 -61.42 -65.78 2.58
C GLN A 119 -62.75 -65.39 3.24
N GLU A 120 -63.76 -65.14 2.40
CA GLU A 120 -65.16 -65.21 2.78
C GLU A 120 -65.66 -66.66 2.68
N GLY A 121 -66.16 -67.18 3.81
CA GLY A 121 -67.30 -68.12 3.87
C GLY A 121 -67.01 -69.61 3.69
N LYS A 122 -67.19 -70.41 4.75
CA LYS A 122 -68.48 -71.00 5.15
C LYS A 122 -68.36 -71.82 6.44
#